data_AF-A0A5J5LUH1-F1
#
_entry.id   AF-A0A5J5LUH1-F1
#
_cell.length_a   1.000
_cell.length_b   1.000
_cell.length_c   1.000
_cell.angle_alpha   90.00
_cell.angle_beta   90.00
_cell.angle_gamma   90.00
#
_symmetry.space_group_name_H-M   'P 1'
#
loop_
_entity.id
_entity.type
_entity.pdbx_description
1 polymer ?
#
loop_
_entity_poly.entity_id
_entity_poly.type
_entity_poly.pdbx_seq_one_letter_code
_entity_poly.pdbx_strand_id
1 'polypeptide(L)'
;MLKRSSPIVFDACCVFNLIASGCFLKIITAIPTQIMIAQTVWEEELINFDRFEESDRLQLDESVNNEIIQIVDFESESETDLFVNYVAILKDDGESAIGAIAISRGWAIATDDKQATNLFRREKPNLEILSTPEILQYWAEKNKISDQDLKNVLKSVRVKGRYSPPREHPLANWWASITQN
;
A
#
# COMPACT_ATOMS: atom_id res chain seq x y z
N MET A 1 5.35 11.05 9.16
CA MET A 1 5.63 12.07 8.11
C MET A 1 6.50 11.38 7.06
N LEU A 2 5.91 11.07 5.90
CA LEU A 2 6.59 10.47 4.74
C LEU A 2 7.93 11.17 4.49
N LYS A 3 9.06 10.45 4.64
CA LYS A 3 10.39 11.03 4.39
C LYS A 3 10.62 11.12 2.88
N ARG A 4 10.87 12.34 2.38
CA ARG A 4 10.86 12.73 0.95
C ARG A 4 12.04 12.22 0.09
N SER A 5 12.45 10.96 0.16
CA SER A 5 13.55 10.52 -0.74
C SER A 5 13.59 9.06 -1.15
N SER A 6 12.83 8.16 -0.53
CA SER A 6 12.84 6.75 -0.93
C SER A 6 11.57 6.39 -1.70
N PRO A 7 11.65 5.61 -2.79
CA PRO A 7 10.48 4.96 -3.38
C PRO A 7 9.72 4.14 -2.35
N ILE A 8 8.43 3.92 -2.61
CA ILE A 8 7.57 3.06 -1.78
C ILE A 8 7.11 1.90 -2.65
N VAL A 9 7.41 0.67 -2.24
CA VAL A 9 6.82 -0.52 -2.86
C VAL A 9 5.48 -0.83 -2.17
N PHE A 10 4.44 -0.95 -2.98
CA PHE A 10 3.08 -1.19 -2.52
C PHE A 10 2.74 -2.66 -2.60
N ASP A 11 2.20 -3.16 -1.49
CA ASP A 11 1.43 -4.39 -1.40
C ASP A 11 0.06 -4.22 -2.09
N ALA A 12 -0.49 -5.29 -2.67
CA ALA A 12 -1.82 -5.29 -3.25
C ALA A 12 -2.90 -4.92 -2.23
N CYS A 13 -2.77 -5.33 -0.97
CA CYS A 13 -3.78 -5.01 0.06
C CYS A 13 -3.98 -3.49 0.21
N CYS A 14 -2.88 -2.72 0.17
CA CYS A 14 -2.90 -1.27 0.21
C CYS A 14 -3.49 -0.70 -1.10
N VAL A 15 -3.07 -1.21 -2.26
CA VAL A 15 -3.62 -0.77 -3.57
C VAL A 15 -5.14 -0.94 -3.61
N PHE A 16 -5.65 -2.12 -3.23
CA PHE A 16 -7.08 -2.39 -3.19
C PHE A 16 -7.84 -1.47 -2.23
N ASN A 17 -7.26 -1.15 -1.07
CA ASN A 17 -7.88 -0.20 -0.15
C ASN A 17 -7.92 1.22 -0.74
N LEU A 18 -6.88 1.65 -1.44
CA LEU A 18 -6.86 2.94 -2.11
C LEU A 18 -7.81 2.98 -3.32
N ILE A 19 -7.98 1.90 -4.06
CA ILE A 19 -9.02 1.78 -5.10
C ILE A 19 -10.41 1.87 -4.46
N ALA A 20 -10.65 1.09 -3.41
CA ALA A 20 -11.91 1.09 -2.67
C ALA A 20 -12.30 2.47 -2.12
N SER A 21 -11.34 3.38 -1.93
CA SER A 21 -11.58 4.76 -1.49
C SER A 21 -12.39 5.59 -2.51
N GLY A 22 -12.40 5.21 -3.79
CA GLY A 22 -12.93 6.01 -4.89
C GLY A 22 -12.09 7.24 -5.23
N CYS A 23 -10.90 7.37 -4.63
CA CYS A 23 -9.98 8.49 -4.78
C CYS A 23 -8.56 8.06 -5.16
N PHE A 24 -8.40 6.83 -5.70
CA PHE A 24 -7.10 6.19 -5.98
C PHE A 24 -6.08 7.13 -6.62
N LEU A 25 -6.37 7.63 -7.83
CA LEU A 25 -5.45 8.50 -8.57
C LEU A 25 -5.09 9.77 -7.80
N LYS A 26 -6.06 10.37 -7.09
CA LYS A 26 -5.83 11.58 -6.26
C LYS A 26 -4.93 11.30 -5.06
N ILE A 27 -4.97 10.08 -4.52
CA ILE A 27 -4.16 9.69 -3.37
C ILE A 27 -2.72 9.42 -3.82
N ILE A 28 -2.53 8.57 -4.84
CA ILE A 28 -1.20 8.18 -5.29
C ILE A 28 -0.41 9.38 -5.85
N THR A 29 -1.06 10.31 -6.55
CA THR A 29 -0.40 11.52 -7.08
C THR A 29 -0.05 12.56 -6.01
N ALA A 30 -0.61 12.46 -4.80
CA ALA A 30 -0.26 13.32 -3.68
C ALA A 30 1.00 12.85 -2.91
N ILE A 31 1.43 11.61 -3.15
CA ILE A 31 2.62 11.02 -2.54
C ILE A 31 3.85 11.62 -3.22
N PRO A 32 4.80 12.21 -2.46
CA PRO A 32 5.89 13.02 -3.03
C PRO A 32 7.10 12.17 -3.46
N THR A 33 6.88 10.91 -3.82
CA THR A 33 7.93 9.95 -4.20
C THR A 33 7.35 8.93 -5.18
N GLN A 34 8.22 8.18 -5.86
CA GLN A 34 7.81 7.15 -6.80
C GLN A 34 7.13 6.00 -6.08
N ILE A 35 6.03 5.52 -6.67
CA ILE A 35 5.33 4.32 -6.23
C ILE A 35 5.76 3.17 -7.13
N MET A 36 6.12 2.07 -6.48
CA MET A 36 6.56 0.84 -7.11
C MET A 36 5.55 -0.27 -6.80
N ILE A 37 5.36 -1.19 -7.73
CA ILE A 37 4.66 -2.45 -7.51
C ILE A 37 5.58 -3.58 -7.96
N ALA A 38 5.77 -4.59 -7.12
CA ALA A 38 6.54 -5.76 -7.49
C ALA A 38 5.84 -6.53 -8.62
N GLN A 39 6.60 -7.08 -9.57
CA GLN A 39 6.03 -7.83 -10.70
C GLN A 39 5.16 -8.99 -10.22
N THR A 40 5.59 -9.73 -9.18
CA THR A 40 4.80 -10.77 -8.52
C THR A 40 3.42 -10.26 -8.06
N VAL A 41 3.38 -9.13 -7.35
CA VAL A 41 2.13 -8.50 -6.88
C VAL A 41 1.24 -8.08 -8.06
N TRP A 42 1.85 -7.53 -9.12
CA TRP A 42 1.10 -7.13 -10.31
C TRP A 42 0.43 -8.32 -11.00
N GLU A 43 1.19 -9.39 -11.26
CA GLU A 43 0.77 -10.53 -12.05
C GLU A 43 -0.15 -11.49 -11.29
N GLU A 44 0.09 -11.69 -10.00
CA GLU A 44 -0.64 -12.69 -9.22
C GLU A 44 -1.89 -12.11 -8.58
N GLU A 45 -1.84 -10.84 -8.17
CA GLU A 45 -2.90 -10.23 -7.37
C GLU A 45 -3.65 -9.15 -8.13
N LEU A 46 -2.97 -8.13 -8.64
CA LEU A 46 -3.64 -6.94 -9.16
C LEU A 46 -4.31 -7.14 -10.52
N ILE A 47 -3.66 -7.85 -11.45
CA ILE A 47 -4.19 -8.03 -12.81
C ILE A 47 -5.39 -9.01 -12.86
N ASN A 48 -5.55 -9.88 -11.87
CA ASN A 48 -6.59 -10.92 -11.87
C ASN A 48 -7.74 -10.61 -10.90
N PHE A 49 -7.72 -9.46 -10.22
CA PHE A 49 -8.71 -9.13 -9.20
C PHE A 49 -9.97 -8.50 -9.77
N ASP A 50 -11.09 -9.22 -9.71
CA ASP A 50 -12.40 -8.80 -10.23
C ASP A 50 -13.36 -8.30 -9.13
N ARG A 51 -12.84 -7.58 -8.13
CA ARG A 51 -13.66 -7.03 -7.01
C ARG A 51 -14.02 -5.56 -7.16
N PHE A 52 -13.54 -4.91 -8.22
CA PHE A 52 -13.73 -3.48 -8.47
C PHE A 52 -14.41 -3.25 -9.81
N GLU A 53 -14.98 -2.05 -9.98
CA GLU A 53 -15.65 -1.68 -11.22
C GLU A 53 -14.63 -1.53 -12.36
N GLU A 54 -15.08 -1.68 -13.61
CA GLU A 54 -14.22 -1.52 -14.80
C GLU A 54 -13.49 -0.16 -14.81
N SER A 55 -14.16 0.92 -14.35
CA SER A 55 -13.55 2.24 -14.24
C SER A 55 -12.41 2.31 -13.22
N ASP A 56 -12.50 1.55 -12.13
CA ASP A 56 -11.46 1.48 -11.09
C ASP A 56 -10.23 0.74 -11.65
N ARG A 57 -10.48 -0.32 -12.43
CA ARG A 57 -9.46 -1.09 -13.12
C ARG A 57 -8.72 -0.25 -14.16
N LEU A 58 -9.46 0.49 -15.00
CA LEU A 58 -8.89 1.40 -15.98
C LEU A 58 -7.98 2.45 -15.33
N GLN A 59 -8.34 2.99 -14.16
CA GLN A 59 -7.48 3.94 -13.46
C GLN A 59 -6.16 3.33 -12.98
N LEU A 60 -6.17 2.06 -12.53
CA LEU A 60 -4.94 1.37 -12.15
C LEU A 60 -4.05 1.13 -13.37
N ASP A 61 -4.62 0.61 -14.45
CA ASP A 61 -3.91 0.33 -15.70
C ASP A 61 -3.33 1.62 -16.31
N GLU A 62 -4.10 2.72 -16.33
CA GLU A 62 -3.63 4.03 -16.76
C GLU A 62 -2.52 4.58 -15.86
N SER A 63 -2.55 4.30 -14.55
CA SER A 63 -1.48 4.74 -13.64
C SER A 63 -0.15 4.05 -13.94
N VAL A 64 -0.19 2.78 -14.36
CA VAL A 64 1.00 2.05 -14.81
C VAL A 64 1.45 2.52 -16.20
N ASN A 65 0.51 2.63 -17.16
CA ASN A 65 0.81 3.05 -18.53
C ASN A 65 1.38 4.47 -18.62
N ASN A 66 1.00 5.36 -17.69
CA ASN A 66 1.51 6.72 -17.59
C ASN A 66 2.68 6.86 -16.61
N GLU A 67 3.27 5.76 -16.15
CA GLU A 67 4.44 5.72 -15.24
C GLU A 67 4.24 6.42 -13.88
N ILE A 68 3.00 6.68 -13.48
CA ILE A 68 2.66 7.16 -12.13
C ILE A 68 3.00 6.07 -11.11
N ILE A 69 2.77 4.82 -11.50
CA ILE A 69 3.23 3.63 -10.80
C ILE A 69 4.19 2.88 -11.72
N GLN A 70 5.33 2.44 -11.19
CA GLN A 70 6.29 1.63 -11.93
C GLN A 70 6.23 0.18 -11.45
N ILE A 71 6.22 -0.77 -12.40
CA ILE A 71 6.39 -2.19 -12.10
C ILE A 71 7.88 -2.49 -12.06
N VAL A 72 8.31 -3.20 -11.01
CA VAL A 72 9.71 -3.56 -10.77
C VAL A 72 9.83 -5.05 -10.49
N ASP A 73 10.93 -5.65 -10.92
CA ASP A 73 11.26 -7.05 -10.65
C ASP A 73 12.56 -7.14 -9.85
N PHE A 74 12.93 -8.33 -9.40
CA PHE A 74 14.19 -8.58 -8.71
C PHE A 74 15.39 -8.24 -9.60
N GLU A 75 16.34 -7.48 -9.05
CA GLU A 75 17.53 -7.01 -9.77
C GLU A 75 18.80 -7.78 -9.40
N SER A 76 18.71 -8.69 -8.42
CA SER A 76 19.87 -9.46 -7.95
C SER A 76 19.49 -10.81 -7.37
N GLU A 77 20.45 -11.74 -7.37
CA GLU A 77 20.32 -13.04 -6.69
C GLU A 77 20.02 -12.88 -5.19
N SER A 78 20.58 -11.84 -4.56
CA SER A 78 20.29 -11.53 -3.15
C SER A 78 18.83 -11.15 -2.91
N GLU A 79 18.16 -10.50 -3.86
CA GLU A 79 16.72 -10.22 -3.76
C GLU A 79 15.92 -11.51 -3.92
N THR A 80 16.28 -12.36 -4.88
CA THR A 80 15.65 -13.66 -5.08
C THR A 80 15.79 -14.58 -3.86
N ASP A 81 16.98 -14.64 -3.24
CA ASP A 81 17.22 -15.42 -2.03
C ASP A 81 16.39 -14.92 -0.85
N LEU A 82 16.29 -13.60 -0.68
CA LEU A 82 15.44 -12.99 0.34
C LEU A 82 13.97 -13.31 0.10
N PHE A 83 13.52 -13.24 -1.15
CA PHE A 83 12.16 -13.61 -1.53
C PHE A 83 11.85 -15.05 -1.12
N VAL A 84 12.69 -16.04 -1.49
CA VAL A 84 12.50 -17.45 -1.12
C VAL A 84 12.44 -17.63 0.39
N ASN A 85 13.32 -16.95 1.14
CA ASN A 85 13.32 -16.99 2.60
C ASN A 85 12.03 -16.40 3.21
N TYR A 86 11.56 -15.28 2.67
CA TYR A 86 10.32 -14.64 3.13
C TYR A 86 9.08 -15.47 2.78
N VAL A 87 9.01 -16.07 1.59
CA VAL A 87 7.92 -17.00 1.23
C VAL A 87 7.85 -18.16 2.23
N ALA A 88 9.01 -18.69 2.64
CA ALA A 88 9.05 -19.76 3.63
C ALA A 88 8.46 -19.34 5.00
N ILE A 89 8.52 -18.06 5.36
CA ILE A 89 8.06 -17.50 6.65
C ILE A 89 6.63 -16.97 6.59
N LEU A 90 6.32 -16.16 5.57
CA LEU A 90 5.05 -15.45 5.40
C LEU A 90 3.97 -16.32 4.76
N LYS A 91 4.37 -17.28 3.91
CA LYS A 91 3.45 -18.11 3.11
C LYS A 91 2.58 -17.29 2.15
N ASP A 92 3.12 -16.16 1.70
CA ASP A 92 2.51 -15.24 0.75
C ASP A 92 3.59 -14.69 -0.18
N ASP A 93 3.37 -14.78 -1.49
CA ASP A 93 4.38 -14.40 -2.49
C ASP A 93 4.43 -12.88 -2.68
N GLY A 94 3.31 -12.18 -2.61
CA GLY A 94 3.23 -10.73 -2.77
C GLY A 94 3.99 -9.98 -1.67
N GLU A 95 3.65 -10.27 -0.42
CA GLU A 95 4.28 -9.63 0.75
C GLU A 95 5.77 -10.01 0.86
N SER A 96 6.13 -11.22 0.43
CA SER A 96 7.53 -11.66 0.37
C SER A 96 8.32 -10.91 -0.70
N ALA A 97 7.73 -10.69 -1.89
CA ALA A 97 8.38 -10.00 -2.99
C ALA A 97 8.66 -8.53 -2.65
N ILE A 98 7.65 -7.82 -2.10
CA ILE A 98 7.84 -6.42 -1.69
C ILE A 98 8.88 -6.30 -0.56
N GLY A 99 8.89 -7.27 0.37
CA GLY A 99 9.86 -7.32 1.45
C GLY A 99 11.28 -7.47 0.93
N ALA A 100 11.51 -8.40 0.01
CA ALA A 100 12.82 -8.65 -0.58
C ALA A 100 13.37 -7.41 -1.30
N ILE A 101 12.55 -6.77 -2.12
CA ILE A 101 12.90 -5.55 -2.86
C ILE A 101 13.19 -4.40 -1.89
N ALA A 102 12.27 -4.12 -0.96
CA ALA A 102 12.41 -2.98 -0.06
C ALA A 102 13.62 -3.07 0.87
N ILE A 103 13.86 -4.27 1.43
CA ILE A 103 14.99 -4.50 2.33
C ILE A 103 16.31 -4.28 1.59
N SER A 104 16.44 -4.85 0.38
CA SER A 104 17.65 -4.79 -0.44
C SER A 104 17.94 -3.38 -0.95
N ARG A 105 16.90 -2.67 -1.42
CA ARG A 105 17.05 -1.34 -2.04
C ARG A 105 16.92 -0.17 -1.06
N GLY A 106 16.53 -0.45 0.19
CA GLY A 106 16.28 0.60 1.20
C GLY A 106 15.04 1.42 0.90
N TRP A 107 14.06 0.84 0.22
CA TRP A 107 12.78 1.47 -0.09
C TRP A 107 11.81 1.34 1.07
N ALA A 108 10.81 2.23 1.11
CA ALA A 108 9.71 2.10 2.05
C ALA A 108 8.72 1.03 1.56
N ILE A 109 7.90 0.49 2.47
CA ILE A 109 6.83 -0.47 2.15
C ILE A 109 5.48 0.17 2.48
N ALA A 110 4.47 -0.04 1.64
CA ALA A 110 3.08 0.13 2.01
C ALA A 110 2.40 -1.23 2.14
N THR A 111 2.04 -1.64 3.36
CA THR A 111 1.31 -2.88 3.66
C THR A 111 0.48 -2.71 4.93
N ASP A 112 -0.66 -3.39 4.98
CA ASP A 112 -1.49 -3.52 6.18
C ASP A 112 -1.27 -4.86 6.90
N ASP A 113 -0.44 -5.76 6.35
CA ASP A 113 -0.20 -7.08 6.96
C ASP A 113 0.67 -6.99 8.22
N LYS A 114 0.16 -7.58 9.29
CA LYS A 114 0.77 -7.52 10.62
C LYS A 114 2.01 -8.42 10.70
N GLN A 115 1.99 -9.58 10.06
CA GLN A 115 3.08 -10.54 10.12
C GLN A 115 4.29 -10.03 9.33
N ALA A 116 4.06 -9.56 8.10
CA ALA A 116 5.03 -8.89 7.24
C ALA A 116 5.62 -7.66 7.92
N THR A 117 4.77 -6.77 8.46
CA THR A 117 5.24 -5.59 9.21
C THR A 117 6.18 -5.97 10.37
N ASN A 118 5.84 -6.99 11.15
CA ASN A 118 6.66 -7.44 12.26
C ASN A 118 7.99 -8.06 11.81
N LEU A 119 7.95 -8.86 10.74
CA LEU A 119 9.14 -9.45 10.13
C LEU A 119 10.10 -8.35 9.66
N PHE A 120 9.64 -7.44 8.80
CA PHE A 120 10.51 -6.44 8.18
C PHE A 120 11.06 -5.42 9.16
N ARG A 121 10.29 -5.05 10.20
CA ARG A 121 10.82 -4.21 11.29
C ARG A 121 11.92 -4.90 12.09
N ARG A 122 11.85 -6.22 12.26
CA ARG A 122 12.91 -6.99 12.93
C ARG A 122 14.17 -7.04 12.07
N GLU A 123 14.03 -7.30 10.77
CA GLU A 123 15.15 -7.34 9.82
C GLU A 123 15.81 -5.97 9.64
N LYS A 124 15.00 -4.90 9.55
CA LYS A 124 15.47 -3.53 9.33
C LYS A 124 14.67 -2.54 10.18
N PRO A 125 15.10 -2.27 11.43
CA PRO A 125 14.37 -1.39 12.36
C PRO A 125 14.09 0.03 11.88
N ASN A 126 14.90 0.53 10.94
CA ASN A 126 14.75 1.87 10.37
C ASN A 126 13.96 1.88 9.05
N LEU A 127 13.40 0.74 8.62
CA LEU A 127 12.56 0.65 7.43
C LEU A 127 11.26 1.44 7.65
N GLU A 128 10.93 2.33 6.71
CA GLU A 128 9.64 3.02 6.72
C GLU A 128 8.57 2.06 6.18
N ILE A 129 7.58 1.76 7.02
CA ILE A 129 6.42 0.93 6.66
C ILE A 129 5.18 1.78 6.92
N LEU A 130 4.34 1.90 5.90
CA LEU A 130 3.14 2.72 5.87
C LEU A 130 1.91 1.82 5.76
N SER A 131 0.87 2.12 6.53
CA SER A 131 -0.43 1.46 6.41
C SER A 131 -1.41 2.29 5.57
N THR A 132 -2.52 1.67 5.15
CA THR A 132 -3.61 2.37 4.46
C THR A 132 -4.09 3.62 5.25
N PRO A 133 -4.36 3.54 6.57
CA PRO A 133 -4.73 4.71 7.38
C PRO A 133 -3.69 5.84 7.34
N GLU A 134 -2.40 5.52 7.36
CA GLU A 134 -1.33 6.52 7.35
C GLU A 134 -1.26 7.25 6.00
N ILE A 135 -1.43 6.52 4.90
CA ILE A 135 -1.50 7.09 3.54
C ILE A 135 -2.74 7.98 3.39
N LEU A 136 -3.90 7.51 3.85
CA LEU A 136 -5.16 8.28 3.75
C LEU A 136 -5.14 9.52 4.64
N GLN A 137 -4.60 9.43 5.86
CA GLN A 137 -4.45 10.59 6.74
C GLN A 137 -3.52 11.62 6.11
N TYR A 138 -2.36 11.20 5.59
CA TYR A 138 -1.43 12.09 4.92
C TYR A 138 -2.09 12.80 3.73
N TRP A 139 -2.79 12.04 2.86
CA TRP A 139 -3.49 12.62 1.72
C TRP A 139 -4.55 13.64 2.15
N ALA A 140 -5.33 13.32 3.18
CA ALA A 140 -6.40 14.17 3.69
C ALA A 140 -5.85 15.49 4.26
N GLU A 141 -4.83 15.43 5.09
CA GLU A 141 -4.17 16.61 5.67
C GLU A 141 -3.50 17.47 4.60
N LYS A 142 -2.77 16.82 3.67
CA LYS A 142 -2.04 17.50 2.59
C LYS A 142 -2.96 18.29 1.66
N ASN A 143 -4.14 17.74 1.37
CA ASN A 143 -5.12 18.34 0.45
C ASN A 143 -6.26 19.07 1.15
N LYS A 144 -6.25 19.15 2.48
CA LYS A 144 -7.31 19.78 3.30
C LYS A 144 -8.70 19.23 2.96
N ILE A 145 -8.81 17.91 2.87
CA ILE A 145 -10.07 17.22 2.60
C ILE A 145 -11.05 17.48 3.74
N SER A 146 -12.31 17.76 3.40
CA SER A 146 -13.35 18.01 4.41
C SER A 146 -13.66 16.74 5.22
N ASP A 147 -14.07 16.88 6.48
CA ASP A 147 -14.45 15.73 7.31
C ASP A 147 -15.58 14.91 6.67
N GLN A 148 -16.50 15.56 5.96
CA GLN A 148 -17.62 14.90 5.30
C GLN A 148 -17.16 14.05 4.10
N ASP A 149 -16.24 14.57 3.28
CA ASP A 149 -15.67 13.84 2.16
C ASP A 149 -14.77 12.70 2.65
N LEU A 150 -13.93 12.97 3.66
CA LEU A 150 -13.06 11.98 4.26
C LEU A 150 -13.87 10.84 4.90
N LYS A 151 -14.98 11.15 5.57
CA LYS A 151 -15.92 10.15 6.10
C LYS A 151 -16.47 9.25 4.99
N ASN A 152 -16.81 9.78 3.83
CA ASN A 152 -17.27 8.99 2.69
C ASN A 152 -16.16 8.08 2.16
N VAL A 153 -14.94 8.61 2.03
CA VAL A 153 -13.75 7.84 1.65
C VAL A 153 -13.51 6.67 2.60
N LEU A 154 -13.39 6.93 3.91
CA LEU A 154 -13.12 5.89 4.91
C LEU A 154 -14.25 4.85 5.01
N LYS A 155 -15.51 5.27 4.85
CA LYS A 155 -16.65 4.34 4.74
C LYS A 155 -16.56 3.46 3.50
N SER A 156 -16.14 4.00 2.36
CA SER A 156 -15.96 3.24 1.12
C SER A 156 -14.85 2.20 1.27
N VAL A 157 -13.70 2.57 1.85
CA VAL A 157 -12.63 1.61 2.18
C VAL A 157 -13.14 0.50 3.10
N ARG A 158 -13.93 0.85 4.12
CA ARG A 158 -14.52 -0.12 5.04
C ARG A 158 -15.47 -1.10 4.37
N VAL A 159 -16.30 -0.64 3.44
CA VAL A 159 -17.34 -1.47 2.82
C VAL A 159 -16.78 -2.22 1.60
N LYS A 160 -16.18 -1.50 0.64
CA LYS A 160 -15.66 -2.07 -0.62
C LYS A 160 -14.33 -2.80 -0.41
N GLY A 161 -13.39 -2.16 0.28
CA GLY A 161 -12.08 -2.72 0.63
C GLY A 161 -12.17 -3.79 1.71
N ARG A 162 -13.27 -3.81 2.48
CA ARG A 162 -13.47 -4.69 3.65
C ARG A 162 -12.38 -4.48 4.72
N TYR A 163 -11.87 -3.26 4.80
CA TYR A 163 -10.76 -2.93 5.67
C TYR A 163 -11.16 -1.99 6.81
N SER A 164 -10.63 -2.23 8.00
CA SER A 164 -10.63 -1.26 9.08
C SER A 164 -9.35 -1.47 9.89
N PRO A 165 -8.71 -0.39 10.36
CA PRO A 165 -7.51 -0.54 11.16
C PRO A 165 -7.82 -1.35 12.43
N PRO A 166 -6.92 -2.27 12.85
CA PRO A 166 -7.08 -2.98 14.11
C PRO A 166 -7.07 -2.00 15.28
N ARG A 167 -7.62 -2.39 16.43
CA ARG A 167 -7.77 -1.50 17.60
C ARG A 167 -6.44 -0.96 18.12
N GLU A 168 -5.37 -1.75 17.98
CA GLU A 168 -4.03 -1.41 18.41
C GLU A 168 -3.30 -0.49 17.41
N HIS A 169 -3.88 -0.24 16.23
CA HIS A 169 -3.29 0.64 15.24
C HIS A 169 -3.24 2.08 15.77
N PRO A 170 -2.12 2.82 15.64
CA PRO A 170 -2.01 4.19 16.14
C PRO A 170 -3.09 5.15 15.64
N LEU A 171 -3.55 4.94 14.41
CA LEU A 171 -4.61 5.74 13.77
C LEU A 171 -6.03 5.17 13.94
N ALA A 172 -6.24 4.15 14.77
CA ALA A 172 -7.58 3.58 14.99
C ALA A 172 -8.56 4.63 15.56
N ASN A 173 -8.10 5.45 16.51
CA ASN A 173 -8.92 6.50 17.11
C ASN A 173 -9.26 7.61 16.11
N TRP A 174 -8.29 8.03 15.29
CA TRP A 174 -8.51 8.99 14.21
C TRP A 174 -9.57 8.47 13.22
N TRP A 175 -9.41 7.24 12.74
CA TRP A 175 -10.37 6.60 11.85
C TRP A 175 -11.78 6.55 12.45
N ALA A 176 -11.88 6.16 13.72
CA ALA A 176 -13.15 6.08 14.43
C ALA A 176 -13.82 7.46 14.58
N SER A 177 -13.06 8.50 14.93
CA SER A 177 -13.60 9.86 15.10
C SER A 177 -14.24 10.44 13.85
N ILE A 178 -13.77 10.03 12.67
CA ILE A 178 -14.32 10.49 11.39
C ILE A 178 -15.50 9.62 10.95
N THR A 179 -15.44 8.31 11.20
CA THR A 179 -16.44 7.35 10.68
C THR A 179 -17.66 7.13 11.57
N GLN A 180 -17.54 7.41 12.88
CA GLN A 180 -18.63 7.25 13.86
C GLN A 180 -19.44 8.52 14.11
N ASN A 181 -18.90 9.70 13.77
CA ASN A 181 -19.69 10.92 13.60
C ASN A 181 -20.57 10.81 12.35
#